data_AF-A0A8T6Y792-F1
#
_entry.id   AF-A0A8T6Y792-F1
#
_cell.length_a   1.000
_cell.length_b   1.000
_cell.length_c   1.000
_cell.angle_alpha   90.00
_cell.angle_beta   90.00
_cell.angle_gamma   90.00
#
_symmetry.space_group_name_H-M   'P 1'
#
loop_
_entity.id
_entity.type
_entity.pdbx_description
1 polymer ?
#
loop_
_entity_poly.entity_id
_entity_poly.type
_entity_poly.pdbx_seq_one_letter_code
_entity_poly.pdbx_strand_id
1 'polypeptide(L)'
;MSEDKKICFVIMPFSETTPEHTEKYWTDHFDNFLKLLIEENPDLEGRRSEPLRGDILRQIITDLVVSPIVVADLTDKNANVFWELGVRQSFKHGTITIAEEGTKLPFDIGNKGTLFYNPEDYIKMASFRGKFKQAIQDCLSHPDKPDSHVLDTLSGRGTLFEIFLRDETIRRLDAFLFECDMNLNFLKIITDTAKQNLEIYAKGNHPFIRLSTVAIDLLITERYIDISQNTYELAAQNRILFDSLNDILMNWSIHPEGKINGLIISSCRTIATVIELIKSDVKVYRDKVNKLF
;
A
#
# COMPACT_ATOMS: atom_id res chain seq x y z
N MET A 1 -26.04 10.07 -7.69
CA MET A 1 -24.89 9.17 -7.42
C MET A 1 -24.97 8.88 -5.94
N SER A 2 -25.26 7.65 -5.53
CA SER A 2 -25.12 7.29 -4.11
C SER A 2 -23.64 7.45 -3.77
N GLU A 3 -23.32 8.33 -2.81
CA GLU A 3 -21.98 8.34 -2.23
C GLU A 3 -21.72 6.95 -1.65
N ASP A 4 -20.58 6.36 -2.01
CA ASP A 4 -20.19 5.03 -1.55
C ASP A 4 -19.90 5.15 -0.05
N LYS A 5 -20.73 4.51 0.79
CA LYS A 5 -20.62 4.62 2.25
C LYS A 5 -19.31 4.01 2.71
N LYS A 6 -18.66 4.64 3.68
CA LYS A 6 -17.46 4.11 4.31
C LYS A 6 -17.85 2.95 5.23
N ILE A 7 -17.14 1.83 5.10
CA ILE A 7 -17.41 0.65 5.94
C ILE A 7 -16.87 0.91 7.36
N CYS A 8 -17.72 0.68 8.36
CA CYS A 8 -17.32 0.53 9.76
C CYS A 8 -17.43 -0.96 10.10
N PHE A 9 -16.27 -1.63 10.20
CA PHE A 9 -16.23 -3.07 10.41
C PHE A 9 -16.33 -3.39 11.90
N VAL A 10 -17.16 -4.36 12.25
CA VAL A 10 -17.43 -4.77 13.63
C VAL A 10 -16.81 -6.14 13.87
N ILE A 11 -15.91 -6.22 14.83
CA ILE A 11 -15.39 -7.47 15.37
C ILE A 11 -16.08 -7.79 16.68
N MET A 12 -16.70 -8.95 16.72
CA MET A 12 -17.52 -9.42 17.84
C MET A 12 -17.65 -10.94 17.74
N PRO A 13 -18.04 -11.64 18.82
CA PRO A 13 -18.25 -13.08 18.74
C PRO A 13 -19.34 -13.46 17.73
N PHE A 14 -19.14 -14.58 17.03
CA PHE A 14 -20.13 -15.16 16.13
C PHE A 14 -20.99 -16.23 16.80
N SER A 15 -20.37 -17.02 17.66
CA SER A 15 -20.98 -18.16 18.33
C SER A 15 -21.23 -17.86 19.80
N GLU A 16 -21.92 -18.78 20.47
CA GLU A 16 -22.08 -18.75 21.92
C GLU A 16 -20.74 -18.55 22.64
N THR A 17 -20.72 -17.61 23.58
CA THR A 17 -19.57 -17.30 24.46
C THR A 17 -19.88 -17.60 25.92
N THR A 18 -21.15 -17.47 26.32
CA THR A 18 -21.71 -17.85 27.61
C THR A 18 -23.15 -18.36 27.41
N PRO A 19 -23.75 -19.04 28.41
CA PRO A 19 -25.16 -19.43 28.33
C PRO A 19 -26.12 -18.26 28.08
N GLU A 20 -25.76 -17.06 28.54
CA GLU A 20 -26.52 -15.83 28.32
C GLU A 20 -26.25 -15.21 26.94
N HIS A 21 -25.02 -15.30 26.45
CA HIS A 21 -24.58 -14.77 25.16
C HIS A 21 -24.47 -15.87 24.10
N THR A 22 -25.65 -16.30 23.63
CA THR A 22 -25.82 -17.28 22.54
C THR A 22 -25.49 -16.69 21.15
N GLU A 23 -25.38 -17.53 20.13
CA GLU A 23 -25.27 -17.07 18.72
C GLU A 23 -26.41 -16.13 18.30
N LYS A 24 -27.63 -16.40 18.78
CA LYS A 24 -28.79 -15.53 18.54
C LYS A 24 -28.59 -14.16 19.19
N TYR A 25 -28.11 -14.13 20.43
CA TYR A 25 -27.80 -12.89 21.13
C TYR A 25 -26.81 -12.04 20.32
N TRP A 26 -25.70 -12.62 19.87
CA TRP A 26 -24.70 -11.88 19.09
C TRP A 26 -25.22 -11.37 17.75
N THR A 27 -26.11 -12.11 17.12
CA THR A 27 -26.79 -11.66 15.89
C THR A 27 -27.72 -10.49 16.17
N ASP A 28 -28.58 -10.60 17.19
CA ASP A 28 -29.49 -9.53 17.60
C ASP A 28 -28.71 -8.28 18.08
N HIS A 29 -27.59 -8.48 18.78
CA HIS A 29 -26.70 -7.42 19.26
C HIS A 29 -26.07 -6.63 18.10
N PHE A 30 -25.69 -7.31 17.02
CA PHE A 30 -25.21 -6.63 15.82
C PHE A 30 -26.36 -5.88 15.12
N ASP A 31 -27.40 -6.60 14.72
CA ASP A 31 -28.42 -6.10 13.80
C ASP A 31 -29.30 -5.00 14.43
N ASN A 32 -29.65 -5.16 15.72
CA ASN A 32 -30.60 -4.27 16.38
C ASN A 32 -29.92 -3.21 17.28
N PHE A 33 -28.61 -3.28 17.48
CA PHE A 33 -27.89 -2.33 18.33
C PHE A 33 -26.68 -1.72 17.64
N LEU A 34 -25.60 -2.48 17.39
CA LEU A 34 -24.35 -1.90 16.88
C LEU A 34 -24.52 -1.32 15.47
N LYS A 35 -25.14 -2.08 14.57
CA LYS A 35 -25.35 -1.64 13.18
C LYS A 35 -26.17 -0.36 13.13
N LEU A 36 -27.30 -0.32 13.84
CA LEU A 36 -28.14 0.87 13.91
C LEU A 36 -27.37 2.07 14.47
N LEU A 37 -26.62 1.88 15.55
CA LEU A 37 -25.86 2.95 16.20
C LEU A 37 -24.74 3.51 15.30
N ILE A 38 -24.06 2.65 14.53
CA ILE A 38 -23.05 3.06 13.54
C ILE A 38 -23.69 3.85 12.41
N GLU A 39 -24.81 3.35 11.87
CA GLU A 39 -25.53 3.93 10.73
C GLU A 39 -26.36 5.18 11.09
N GLU A 40 -26.40 5.58 12.37
CA GLU A 40 -26.81 6.94 12.76
C GLU A 40 -25.91 8.00 12.12
N ASN A 41 -24.69 7.65 11.74
CA ASN A 41 -23.87 8.44 10.82
C ASN A 41 -24.20 8.04 9.36
N PRO A 42 -24.72 8.96 8.53
CA PRO A 42 -25.18 8.63 7.18
C PRO A 42 -24.06 8.17 6.23
N ASP A 43 -22.81 8.53 6.53
CA ASP A 43 -21.62 8.22 5.72
C ASP A 43 -21.06 6.84 6.02
N LEU A 44 -21.58 6.15 7.05
CA LEU A 44 -21.12 4.85 7.49
C LEU A 44 -22.10 3.73 7.15
N GLU A 45 -21.54 2.55 6.89
CA GLU A 45 -22.26 1.28 6.80
C GLU A 45 -21.67 0.33 7.85
N GLY A 46 -22.51 -0.20 8.73
CA GLY A 46 -22.09 -1.18 9.73
C GLY A 46 -22.00 -2.58 9.12
N ARG A 47 -20.82 -3.19 9.15
CA ARG A 47 -20.59 -4.54 8.60
C ARG A 47 -19.85 -5.42 9.59
N ARG A 48 -20.24 -6.69 9.69
CA ARG A 48 -19.46 -7.74 10.36
C ARG A 48 -19.15 -8.85 9.36
N SER A 49 -18.16 -9.69 9.66
CA SER A 49 -17.88 -10.86 8.81
C SER A 49 -19.09 -11.80 8.75
N GLU A 50 -19.37 -12.34 7.56
CA GLU A 50 -20.40 -13.36 7.36
C GLU A 50 -19.72 -14.69 7.00
N PRO A 51 -20.17 -15.82 7.54
CA PRO A 51 -19.66 -17.14 7.17
C PRO A 51 -20.15 -17.53 5.77
N LEU A 52 -19.53 -16.96 4.73
CA LEU A 52 -19.75 -17.31 3.33
C LEU A 52 -18.67 -18.29 2.84
N ARG A 53 -18.96 -19.04 1.77
CA ARG A 53 -18.01 -20.01 1.18
C ARG A 53 -16.76 -19.28 0.68
N GLY A 54 -15.61 -19.51 1.32
CA GLY A 54 -14.32 -18.91 0.93
C GLY A 54 -13.28 -18.97 2.04
N ASP A 55 -12.14 -18.31 1.83
CA ASP A 55 -11.12 -18.08 2.87
C ASP A 55 -11.56 -16.90 3.75
N ILE A 56 -12.43 -17.21 4.72
CA ILE A 56 -13.02 -16.25 5.66
C ILE A 56 -11.93 -15.44 6.39
N LEU A 57 -10.81 -16.08 6.75
CA LEU A 57 -9.72 -15.41 7.46
C LEU A 57 -9.06 -14.33 6.60
N ARG A 58 -8.84 -14.61 5.31
CA ARG A 58 -8.31 -13.60 4.38
C ARG A 58 -9.26 -12.42 4.21
N GLN A 59 -10.56 -12.66 4.17
CA GLN A 59 -11.57 -11.60 4.09
C GLN A 59 -11.56 -10.74 5.36
N ILE A 60 -11.59 -11.37 6.54
CA ILE A 60 -11.49 -10.66 7.83
C ILE A 60 -10.25 -9.78 7.88
N ILE A 61 -9.07 -10.33 7.56
CA ILE A 61 -7.82 -9.54 7.54
C ILE A 61 -7.94 -8.36 6.57
N THR A 62 -8.53 -8.58 5.40
CA THR A 62 -8.75 -7.51 4.42
C THR A 62 -9.64 -6.42 5.01
N ASP A 63 -10.81 -6.78 5.56
CA ASP A 63 -11.76 -5.85 6.15
C ASP A 63 -11.15 -5.06 7.32
N LEU A 64 -10.31 -5.71 8.15
CA LEU A 64 -9.57 -5.04 9.23
C LEU A 64 -8.56 -4.01 8.71
N VAL A 65 -7.91 -4.26 7.57
CA VAL A 65 -6.90 -3.35 7.01
C VAL A 65 -7.54 -2.25 6.16
N VAL A 66 -8.61 -2.52 5.43
CA VAL A 66 -9.20 -1.52 4.51
C VAL A 66 -10.22 -0.62 5.20
N SER A 67 -10.94 -1.11 6.21
CA SER A 67 -11.98 -0.31 6.86
C SER A 67 -11.38 0.93 7.54
N PRO A 68 -11.96 2.14 7.35
CA PRO A 68 -11.52 3.34 8.04
C PRO A 68 -11.75 3.23 9.55
N ILE A 69 -12.86 2.63 9.97
CA ILE A 69 -13.19 2.42 11.39
C ILE A 69 -13.40 0.94 11.65
N VAL A 70 -12.86 0.47 12.76
CA VAL A 70 -13.16 -0.84 13.33
C VAL A 70 -13.73 -0.65 14.73
N VAL A 71 -14.87 -1.28 15.02
CA VAL A 71 -15.44 -1.37 16.37
C VAL A 71 -15.21 -2.78 16.89
N ALA A 72 -14.64 -2.90 18.08
CA ALA A 72 -14.30 -4.18 18.68
C ALA A 72 -15.05 -4.41 19.99
N ASP A 73 -15.94 -5.40 20.01
CA ASP A 73 -16.70 -5.78 21.20
C ASP A 73 -15.97 -6.87 22.00
N LEU A 74 -15.38 -6.45 23.12
CA LEU A 74 -14.52 -7.27 23.97
C LEU A 74 -15.27 -8.00 25.08
N THR A 75 -16.60 -7.93 25.05
CA THR A 75 -17.48 -8.67 25.96
C THR A 75 -17.15 -10.17 25.93
N ASP A 76 -17.23 -10.81 27.10
CA ASP A 76 -16.81 -12.20 27.37
C ASP A 76 -15.35 -12.56 27.08
N LYS A 77 -14.51 -11.61 26.63
CA LYS A 77 -13.07 -11.82 26.38
C LYS A 77 -12.83 -12.92 25.33
N ASN A 78 -13.62 -12.91 24.27
CA ASN A 78 -13.48 -13.88 23.18
C ASN A 78 -12.08 -13.79 22.53
N ALA A 79 -11.39 -14.94 22.45
CA ALA A 79 -10.02 -15.00 21.95
C ALA A 79 -9.88 -14.59 20.47
N ASN A 80 -10.89 -14.87 19.64
CA ASN A 80 -10.87 -14.49 18.23
C ASN A 80 -10.96 -12.97 18.08
N VAL A 81 -11.83 -12.32 18.87
CA VAL A 81 -11.96 -10.87 18.85
C VAL A 81 -10.65 -10.19 19.28
N PHE A 82 -9.96 -10.72 20.30
CA PHE A 82 -8.64 -10.20 20.67
C PHE A 82 -7.59 -10.39 19.58
N TRP A 83 -7.62 -11.53 18.87
CA TRP A 83 -6.72 -11.76 17.75
C TRP A 83 -6.98 -10.76 16.62
N GLU A 84 -8.23 -10.55 16.22
CA GLU A 84 -8.63 -9.57 15.20
C GLU A 84 -8.28 -8.13 15.61
N LEU A 85 -8.49 -7.79 16.89
CA LEU A 85 -8.10 -6.50 17.45
C LEU A 85 -6.59 -6.28 17.34
N GLY A 86 -5.78 -7.29 17.69
CA GLY A 86 -4.33 -7.23 17.59
C GLY A 86 -3.85 -7.04 16.14
N VAL A 87 -4.48 -7.71 15.18
CA VAL A 87 -4.23 -7.50 13.74
C VAL A 87 -4.55 -6.05 13.37
N ARG A 88 -5.76 -5.57 13.65
CA ARG A 88 -6.16 -4.19 13.33
C ARG A 88 -5.19 -3.17 13.92
N GLN A 89 -4.94 -3.25 15.22
CA GLN A 89 -4.08 -2.33 15.96
C GLN A 89 -2.61 -2.36 15.54
N SER A 90 -2.20 -3.33 14.73
CA SER A 90 -0.85 -3.40 14.16
C SER A 90 -0.73 -2.75 12.77
N PHE A 91 -1.82 -2.72 12.01
CA PHE A 91 -1.81 -2.29 10.60
C PHE A 91 -2.49 -0.95 10.34
N LYS A 92 -3.48 -0.51 11.14
CA LYS A 92 -4.22 0.72 10.86
C LYS A 92 -4.89 1.36 12.09
N HIS A 93 -4.90 2.68 12.11
CA HIS A 93 -5.61 3.54 13.06
C HIS A 93 -7.14 3.53 12.84
N GLY A 94 -7.91 4.04 13.80
CA GLY A 94 -9.37 4.16 13.74
C GLY A 94 -10.07 2.96 14.36
N THR A 95 -9.75 2.63 15.61
CA THR A 95 -10.24 1.46 16.34
C THR A 95 -10.94 1.90 17.61
N ILE A 96 -12.19 1.48 17.78
CA ILE A 96 -13.01 1.79 18.95
C ILE A 96 -13.28 0.49 19.68
N THR A 97 -12.74 0.34 20.88
CA THR A 97 -13.06 -0.82 21.73
C THR A 97 -14.28 -0.53 22.59
N ILE A 98 -15.21 -1.48 22.63
CA ILE A 98 -16.38 -1.49 23.50
C ILE A 98 -16.41 -2.77 24.35
N ALA A 99 -17.14 -2.75 25.46
CA ALA A 99 -17.42 -3.97 26.24
C ALA A 99 -18.67 -3.76 27.10
N GLU A 100 -19.32 -4.85 27.50
CA GLU A 100 -20.38 -4.79 28.50
C GLU A 100 -19.81 -4.43 29.87
N GLU A 101 -20.52 -3.59 30.61
CA GLU A 101 -20.15 -3.18 31.96
C GLU A 101 -20.00 -4.40 32.89
N GLY A 102 -18.88 -4.45 33.63
CA GLY A 102 -18.51 -5.60 34.44
C GLY A 102 -17.48 -6.53 33.77
N THR A 103 -17.25 -6.37 32.47
CA THR A 103 -16.18 -7.09 31.76
C THR A 103 -14.81 -6.68 32.29
N LYS A 104 -14.07 -7.63 32.87
CA LYS A 104 -12.71 -7.42 33.36
C LYS A 104 -11.69 -7.61 32.24
N LEU A 105 -11.30 -6.52 31.60
CA LEU A 105 -10.34 -6.53 30.50
C LEU A 105 -8.90 -6.79 30.97
N PRO A 106 -8.05 -7.44 30.15
CA PRO A 106 -6.64 -7.59 30.44
C PRO A 106 -5.92 -6.23 30.46
N PHE A 107 -4.81 -6.16 31.18
CA PHE A 107 -4.04 -4.92 31.39
C PHE A 107 -3.64 -4.23 30.08
N ASP A 108 -3.25 -5.01 29.06
CA ASP A 108 -2.78 -4.50 27.77
C ASP A 108 -3.85 -3.73 26.98
N ILE A 109 -5.13 -3.95 27.29
CA ILE A 109 -6.27 -3.26 26.67
C ILE A 109 -6.92 -2.26 27.63
N GLY A 110 -7.00 -2.60 28.92
CA GLY A 110 -7.72 -1.82 29.92
C GLY A 110 -7.25 -0.37 30.09
N ASN A 111 -6.01 -0.06 29.69
CA ASN A 111 -5.47 1.30 29.74
C ASN A 111 -5.88 2.19 28.55
N LYS A 112 -6.42 1.61 27.47
CA LYS A 112 -6.81 2.32 26.23
C LYS A 112 -8.34 2.48 26.17
N GLY A 113 -8.88 3.35 27.02
CA GLY A 113 -10.16 4.06 26.80
C GLY A 113 -11.38 3.26 26.34
N THR A 114 -11.54 1.98 26.70
CA THR A 114 -12.69 1.16 26.27
C THR A 114 -14.02 1.75 26.73
N LEU A 115 -14.99 1.81 25.82
CA LEU A 115 -16.33 2.31 26.11
C LEU A 115 -17.21 1.19 26.65
N PHE A 116 -17.72 1.35 27.87
CA PHE A 116 -18.60 0.37 28.48
C PHE A 116 -20.07 0.66 28.20
N TYR A 117 -20.81 -0.33 27.70
CA TYR A 117 -22.27 -0.26 27.55
C TYR A 117 -22.96 -1.09 28.65
N ASN A 118 -24.18 -0.72 29.02
CA ASN A 118 -24.99 -1.46 29.98
C ASN A 118 -26.43 -1.59 29.45
N PRO A 119 -26.86 -2.79 29.00
CA PRO A 119 -28.20 -3.00 28.44
C PRO A 119 -29.35 -2.78 29.44
N GLU A 120 -29.08 -2.93 30.74
CA GLU A 120 -30.08 -2.84 31.81
C GLU A 120 -30.26 -1.42 32.37
N ASP A 121 -29.28 -0.54 32.17
CA ASP A 121 -29.29 0.85 32.66
C ASP A 121 -29.43 1.87 31.52
N TYR A 122 -30.63 2.42 31.36
CA TYR A 122 -30.94 3.40 30.33
C TYR A 122 -30.07 4.66 30.38
N ILE A 123 -29.70 5.14 31.57
CA ILE A 123 -28.91 6.37 31.74
C ILE A 123 -27.48 6.10 31.27
N LYS A 124 -26.90 4.97 31.68
CA LYS A 124 -25.56 4.56 31.23
C LYS A 124 -25.54 4.29 29.73
N MET A 125 -26.58 3.66 29.19
CA MET A 125 -26.69 3.41 27.76
C MET A 125 -26.76 4.71 26.94
N ALA A 126 -27.50 5.72 27.41
CA ALA A 126 -27.52 7.04 26.78
C ALA A 126 -26.14 7.70 26.80
N SER A 127 -25.41 7.60 27.91
CA SER A 127 -24.03 8.09 28.00
C SER A 127 -23.08 7.34 27.06
N PHE A 128 -23.22 6.01 26.94
CA PHE A 128 -22.43 5.21 26.01
C PHE A 128 -22.65 5.66 24.57
N ARG A 129 -23.91 5.79 24.12
CA ARG A 129 -24.24 6.25 22.77
C ARG A 129 -23.61 7.61 22.44
N GLY A 130 -23.64 8.55 23.39
CA GLY A 130 -22.98 9.86 23.24
C GLY A 130 -21.47 9.74 23.03
N LYS A 131 -20.79 8.96 23.87
CA LYS A 131 -19.33 8.72 23.77
C LYS A 131 -18.95 7.95 22.50
N PHE A 132 -19.76 6.97 22.11
CA PHE A 132 -19.54 6.16 20.91
C PHE A 132 -19.59 7.03 19.64
N LYS A 133 -20.57 7.93 19.54
CA LYS A 133 -20.64 8.92 18.44
C LYS A 133 -19.42 9.83 18.40
N GLN A 134 -18.98 10.31 19.56
CA GLN A 134 -17.78 11.14 19.66
C GLN A 134 -16.54 10.36 19.21
N ALA A 135 -16.41 9.09 19.58
CA ALA A 135 -15.31 8.23 19.16
C ALA A 135 -15.30 8.02 17.63
N ILE A 136 -16.46 7.73 17.02
CA ILE A 136 -16.59 7.66 15.56
C ILE A 136 -16.14 8.96 14.91
N GLN A 137 -16.61 10.10 15.41
CA GLN A 137 -16.25 11.40 14.85
C GLN A 137 -14.75 11.70 15.02
N ASP A 138 -14.13 11.33 16.15
CA ASP A 138 -12.69 11.48 16.38
C ASP A 138 -11.89 10.63 15.37
N CYS A 139 -12.26 9.36 15.17
CA CYS A 139 -11.62 8.50 14.18
C CYS A 139 -11.76 9.04 12.75
N LEU A 140 -12.90 9.63 12.38
CA LEU A 140 -13.10 10.21 11.05
C LEU A 140 -12.35 11.52 10.84
N SER A 141 -12.24 12.35 11.88
CA SER A 141 -11.56 13.65 11.82
C SER A 141 -10.04 13.55 11.99
N HIS A 142 -9.57 12.51 12.66
CA HIS A 142 -8.15 12.25 12.94
C HIS A 142 -7.75 10.82 12.54
N PRO A 143 -7.80 10.49 11.22
CA PRO A 143 -7.60 9.11 10.75
C PRO A 143 -6.20 8.55 11.02
N ASP A 144 -5.21 9.40 11.25
CA ASP A 144 -3.81 8.99 11.47
C ASP A 144 -3.39 9.07 12.94
N LYS A 145 -4.34 9.30 13.85
CA LYS A 145 -4.07 9.41 15.28
C LYS A 145 -3.88 8.01 15.89
N PRO A 146 -2.75 7.75 16.58
CA PRO A 146 -2.52 6.49 17.29
C PRO A 146 -3.61 6.15 18.31
N ASP A 147 -4.13 4.92 18.23
CA ASP A 147 -5.20 4.40 19.08
C ASP A 147 -4.83 3.06 19.77
N SER A 148 -3.61 2.57 19.56
CA SER A 148 -3.07 1.36 20.17
C SER A 148 -1.65 1.58 20.71
N HIS A 149 -1.21 0.75 21.66
CA HIS A 149 0.17 0.85 22.17
C HIS A 149 1.22 0.58 21.08
N VAL A 150 0.89 -0.29 20.11
CA VAL A 150 1.75 -0.58 18.96
C VAL A 150 1.93 0.67 18.10
N LEU A 151 0.82 1.31 17.73
CA LEU A 151 0.84 2.51 16.89
C LEU A 151 1.39 3.74 17.62
N ASP A 152 1.16 3.85 18.94
CA ASP A 152 1.81 4.88 19.77
C ASP A 152 3.33 4.73 19.75
N THR A 153 3.82 3.48 19.88
CA THR A 153 5.27 3.20 19.90
C THR A 153 5.90 3.46 18.54
N LEU A 154 5.15 3.21 17.46
CA LEU A 154 5.55 3.51 16.09
C LEU A 154 5.27 4.96 15.68
N SER A 155 4.72 5.79 16.58
CA SER A 155 4.33 7.17 16.26
C SER A 155 5.49 7.94 15.64
N GLY A 156 5.22 8.58 14.50
CA GLY A 156 6.22 9.26 13.66
C GLY A 156 6.91 8.38 12.62
N ARG A 157 6.68 7.05 12.61
CA ARG A 157 7.16 6.11 11.56
C ARG A 157 6.05 5.52 10.69
N GLY A 158 4.79 5.86 10.99
CA GLY A 158 3.61 5.27 10.35
C GLY A 158 3.21 3.91 10.91
N THR A 159 2.24 3.27 10.26
CA THR A 159 1.78 1.90 10.58
C THR A 159 2.74 0.83 10.05
N LEU A 160 2.64 -0.42 10.50
CA LEU A 160 3.44 -1.51 9.90
C LEU A 160 3.16 -1.67 8.39
N PHE A 161 1.91 -1.47 7.98
CA PHE A 161 1.52 -1.49 6.57
C PHE A 161 2.32 -0.45 5.77
N GLU A 162 2.36 0.79 6.26
CA GLU A 162 3.07 1.90 5.64
C GLU A 162 4.57 1.66 5.61
N ILE A 163 5.16 1.14 6.69
CA ILE A 163 6.59 0.80 6.76
C ILE A 163 6.94 -0.26 5.70
N PHE A 164 6.18 -1.34 5.60
CA PHE A 164 6.45 -2.40 4.63
C PHE A 164 6.25 -1.91 3.19
N LEU A 165 5.19 -1.15 2.93
CA LEU A 165 4.92 -0.59 1.61
C LEU A 165 6.01 0.41 1.20
N ARG A 166 6.49 1.22 2.14
CA ARG A 166 7.62 2.14 1.91
C ARG A 166 8.88 1.38 1.54
N ASP A 167 9.28 0.41 2.36
CA ASP A 167 10.52 -0.35 2.14
C ASP A 167 10.46 -1.14 0.82
N GLU A 168 9.30 -1.70 0.47
CA GLU A 168 9.07 -2.33 -0.82
C GLU A 168 9.15 -1.33 -1.97
N THR A 169 8.51 -0.17 -1.84
CA THR A 169 8.55 0.89 -2.86
C THR A 169 9.98 1.38 -3.08
N ILE A 170 10.76 1.60 -2.01
CA ILE A 170 12.18 1.99 -2.11
C ILE A 170 13.00 0.91 -2.81
N ARG A 171 12.82 -0.39 -2.50
CA ARG A 171 13.51 -1.47 -3.22
C ARG A 171 13.19 -1.48 -4.72
N ARG A 172 11.93 -1.27 -5.10
CA ARG A 172 11.49 -1.21 -6.51
C ARG A 172 12.12 -0.01 -7.23
N LEU A 173 12.14 1.15 -6.57
CA LEU A 173 12.78 2.37 -7.06
C LEU A 173 14.29 2.19 -7.24
N ASP A 174 14.98 1.61 -6.25
CA ASP A 174 16.42 1.36 -6.30
C ASP A 174 16.78 0.39 -7.43
N ALA A 175 15.99 -0.67 -7.63
CA ALA A 175 16.18 -1.59 -8.75
C ALA A 175 16.02 -0.90 -10.12
N PHE A 176 15.02 -0.02 -10.26
CA PHE A 176 14.81 0.75 -11.49
C PHE A 176 15.95 1.74 -11.76
N LEU A 177 16.38 2.48 -10.73
CA LEU A 177 17.50 3.42 -10.83
C LEU A 177 18.80 2.71 -11.20
N PHE A 178 19.04 1.52 -10.62
CA PHE A 178 20.20 0.69 -10.95
C PHE A 178 20.19 0.26 -12.43
N GLU A 179 19.05 -0.18 -12.97
CA GLU A 179 18.94 -0.49 -14.40
C GLU A 179 19.21 0.74 -15.28
N CYS A 180 18.70 1.92 -14.88
CA CYS A 180 18.98 3.18 -15.58
C CYS A 180 20.48 3.50 -15.59
N ASP A 181 21.15 3.42 -14.43
CA ASP A 181 22.60 3.65 -14.30
C ASP A 181 23.41 2.66 -15.14
N MET A 182 23.05 1.38 -15.12
CA MET A 182 23.66 0.35 -15.95
C MET A 182 23.53 0.66 -17.44
N ASN A 183 22.34 1.00 -17.90
CA ASN A 183 22.09 1.33 -19.30
C ASN A 183 22.81 2.62 -19.73
N LEU A 184 22.86 3.67 -18.89
CA LEU A 184 23.64 4.88 -19.16
C LEU A 184 25.14 4.57 -19.33
N ASN A 185 25.69 3.69 -18.49
CA ASN A 185 27.07 3.24 -18.62
C ASN A 185 27.30 2.47 -19.93
N PHE A 186 26.38 1.58 -20.31
CA PHE A 186 26.42 0.88 -21.60
C PHE A 186 26.37 1.84 -22.78
N LEU A 187 25.45 2.80 -22.78
CA LEU A 187 25.33 3.82 -23.82
C LEU A 187 26.62 4.65 -23.96
N LYS A 188 27.29 4.96 -22.86
CA LYS A 188 28.58 5.64 -22.88
C LYS A 188 29.65 4.78 -23.55
N ILE A 189 29.79 3.51 -23.17
CA ILE A 189 30.75 2.58 -23.78
C ILE A 189 30.50 2.42 -25.28
N ILE A 190 29.23 2.22 -25.67
CA ILE A 190 28.80 2.13 -27.07
C ILE A 190 29.16 3.41 -27.83
N THR A 191 28.84 4.57 -27.27
CA THR A 191 29.10 5.87 -27.89
C THR A 191 30.59 6.11 -28.09
N ASP A 192 31.42 5.84 -27.08
CA ASP A 192 32.86 6.05 -27.15
C ASP A 192 33.51 5.09 -28.16
N THR A 193 33.04 3.85 -28.22
CA THR A 193 33.48 2.87 -29.22
C THR A 193 33.06 3.28 -30.64
N ALA A 194 31.83 3.75 -30.82
CA ALA A 194 31.34 4.23 -32.11
C ALA A 194 32.14 5.44 -32.62
N LYS A 195 32.56 6.35 -31.73
CA LYS A 195 33.45 7.47 -32.10
C LYS A 195 34.83 6.97 -32.54
N GLN A 196 35.43 6.03 -31.81
CA GLN A 196 36.73 5.44 -32.20
C GLN A 196 36.65 4.74 -33.56
N ASN A 197 35.54 4.03 -33.82
CA ASN A 197 35.33 3.35 -35.10
C ASN A 197 35.13 4.32 -36.28
N LEU A 198 34.75 5.58 -36.04
CA LEU A 198 34.73 6.60 -37.10
C LEU A 198 36.14 7.06 -37.48
N GLU A 199 37.09 6.99 -36.55
CA GLU A 199 38.49 7.39 -36.77
C GLU A 199 39.31 6.24 -37.40
N ILE A 200 38.97 4.99 -37.10
CA ILE A 200 39.73 3.79 -37.51
C ILE A 200 38.92 2.92 -38.49
N TYR A 201 39.08 3.17 -39.79
CA TYR A 201 38.26 2.61 -40.88
C TYR A 201 38.43 1.10 -41.16
N ALA A 202 39.32 0.35 -40.50
CA ALA A 202 39.66 -1.03 -40.91
C ALA A 202 39.57 -2.12 -39.83
N LYS A 203 39.50 -1.77 -38.53
CA LYS A 203 39.49 -2.73 -37.40
C LYS A 203 38.77 -2.15 -36.17
N GLY A 204 37.56 -1.65 -36.36
CA GLY A 204 36.74 -1.14 -35.26
C GLY A 204 36.42 -2.23 -34.23
N ASN A 205 36.30 -1.85 -32.96
CA ASN A 205 35.82 -2.76 -31.92
C ASN A 205 34.28 -2.75 -31.91
N HIS A 206 33.65 -3.90 -31.73
CA HIS A 206 32.18 -4.03 -31.73
C HIS A 206 31.75 -4.78 -30.48
N PRO A 207 31.56 -4.08 -29.35
CA PRO A 207 31.26 -4.73 -28.09
C PRO A 207 29.87 -5.37 -28.16
N PHE A 208 29.78 -6.62 -27.70
CA PHE A 208 28.50 -7.30 -27.55
C PHE A 208 27.82 -6.80 -26.27
N ILE A 209 27.09 -5.69 -26.40
CA ILE A 209 26.34 -5.05 -25.31
C ILE A 209 24.87 -5.02 -25.71
N ARG A 210 24.00 -5.34 -24.76
CA ARG A 210 22.55 -5.22 -24.89
C ARG A 210 22.02 -4.40 -23.73
N LEU A 211 21.16 -3.43 -24.03
CA LEU A 211 20.48 -2.66 -23.00
C LEU A 211 19.47 -3.56 -22.27
N SER A 212 19.45 -3.47 -20.94
CA SER A 212 18.45 -4.15 -20.12
C SER A 212 17.11 -3.43 -20.24
N THR A 213 16.02 -4.18 -20.37
CA THR A 213 14.66 -3.64 -20.46
C THR A 213 13.76 -4.06 -19.29
N VAL A 214 14.28 -4.86 -18.35
CA VAL A 214 13.47 -5.58 -17.36
C VAL A 214 12.67 -4.62 -16.48
N ALA A 215 13.32 -3.59 -15.93
CA ALA A 215 12.67 -2.63 -15.06
C ALA A 215 11.71 -1.72 -15.83
N ILE A 216 12.07 -1.31 -17.06
CA ILE A 216 11.18 -0.54 -17.93
C ILE A 216 9.94 -1.36 -18.33
N ASP A 217 10.10 -2.64 -18.65
CA ASP A 217 9.01 -3.55 -19.01
C ASP A 217 8.03 -3.69 -17.84
N LEU A 218 8.53 -3.95 -16.63
CA LEU A 218 7.71 -3.98 -15.43
C LEU A 218 6.99 -2.65 -15.17
N LEU A 219 7.65 -1.52 -15.45
CA LEU A 219 7.09 -0.19 -15.23
C LEU A 219 5.89 0.06 -16.14
N ILE A 220 5.96 -0.34 -17.41
CA ILE A 220 4.90 -0.12 -18.39
C ILE A 220 3.76 -1.14 -18.27
N THR A 221 4.04 -2.41 -17.90
CA THR A 221 3.01 -3.46 -17.83
C THR A 221 2.33 -3.51 -16.48
N GLU A 222 3.09 -3.51 -15.40
CA GLU A 222 2.58 -3.73 -14.04
C GLU A 222 2.38 -2.43 -13.26
N ARG A 223 2.91 -1.29 -13.76
CA ARG A 223 2.95 -0.01 -13.04
C ARG A 223 3.43 -0.19 -11.59
N TYR A 224 4.44 -1.03 -11.43
CA TYR A 224 4.90 -1.49 -10.11
C TYR A 224 5.53 -0.36 -9.25
N ILE A 225 5.80 0.80 -9.84
CA ILE A 225 6.23 2.02 -9.16
C ILE A 225 5.22 3.12 -9.49
N ASP A 226 4.58 3.71 -8.47
CA ASP A 226 3.59 4.76 -8.67
C ASP A 226 4.24 6.13 -8.99
N ILE A 227 4.39 6.43 -10.28
CA ILE A 227 4.98 7.67 -10.79
C ILE A 227 4.03 8.42 -11.73
N SER A 228 4.44 9.59 -12.22
CA SER A 228 3.60 10.42 -13.07
C SER A 228 3.23 9.73 -14.39
N GLN A 229 2.02 10.03 -14.90
CA GLN A 229 1.54 9.53 -16.20
C GLN A 229 2.50 9.85 -17.36
N ASN A 230 3.09 11.05 -17.33
CA ASN A 230 4.11 11.46 -18.29
C ASN A 230 5.36 10.56 -18.24
N THR A 231 5.79 10.15 -17.05
CA THR A 231 6.98 9.29 -16.90
C THR A 231 6.71 7.88 -17.47
N TYR A 232 5.50 7.33 -17.32
CA TYR A 232 5.12 6.08 -17.98
C TYR A 232 5.16 6.18 -19.50
N GLU A 233 4.66 7.29 -20.06
CA GLU A 233 4.67 7.52 -21.51
C GLU A 233 6.10 7.66 -22.05
N LEU A 234 6.97 8.38 -21.34
CA LEU A 234 8.38 8.45 -21.67
C LEU A 234 9.06 7.08 -21.59
N ALA A 235 8.76 6.27 -20.58
CA ALA A 235 9.31 4.92 -20.46
C ALA A 235 8.89 4.02 -21.63
N ALA A 236 7.63 4.07 -22.04
CA ALA A 236 7.11 3.33 -23.19
C ALA A 236 7.77 3.77 -24.50
N GLN A 237 7.96 5.07 -24.71
CA GLN A 237 8.70 5.58 -25.87
C GLN A 237 10.16 5.12 -25.86
N ASN A 238 10.82 5.21 -24.70
CA ASN A 238 12.20 4.80 -24.55
C ASN A 238 12.39 3.30 -24.82
N ARG A 239 11.42 2.48 -24.41
CA ARG A 239 11.42 1.04 -24.65
C ARG A 239 11.51 0.67 -26.13
N ILE A 240 10.84 1.43 -27.00
CA ILE A 240 10.90 1.26 -28.47
C ILE A 240 12.29 1.63 -29.01
N LEU A 241 12.89 2.69 -28.45
CA LEU A 241 14.25 3.10 -28.82
C LEU A 241 15.29 2.06 -28.40
N PHE A 242 15.10 1.40 -27.26
CA PHE A 242 15.97 0.31 -26.81
C PHE A 242 15.97 -0.87 -27.77
N ASP A 243 14.80 -1.30 -28.26
CA ASP A 243 14.72 -2.36 -29.28
C ASP A 243 15.47 -1.95 -30.54
N SER A 244 15.16 -0.76 -31.04
CA SER A 244 15.78 -0.23 -32.26
C SER A 244 17.32 -0.18 -32.14
N LEU A 245 17.85 0.27 -31.00
CA LEU A 245 19.30 0.29 -30.78
C LEU A 245 19.87 -1.12 -30.59
N ASN A 246 19.23 -1.99 -29.82
CA ASN A 246 19.67 -3.37 -29.63
C ASN A 246 19.77 -4.12 -30.97
N ASP A 247 18.81 -3.93 -31.88
CA ASP A 247 18.82 -4.52 -33.23
C ASP A 247 19.97 -3.98 -34.09
N ILE A 248 20.26 -2.68 -34.00
CA ILE A 248 21.43 -2.07 -34.66
C ILE A 248 22.73 -2.68 -34.12
N LEU A 249 22.85 -2.81 -32.79
CA LEU A 249 24.05 -3.33 -32.13
C LEU A 249 24.31 -4.80 -32.49
N MET A 250 23.26 -5.62 -32.62
CA MET A 250 23.40 -7.01 -33.05
C MET A 250 24.06 -7.15 -34.43
N ASN A 251 23.84 -6.18 -35.32
CA ASN A 251 24.37 -6.20 -36.68
C ASN A 251 25.60 -5.29 -36.87
N TRP A 252 26.16 -4.75 -35.78
CA TRP A 252 27.19 -3.71 -35.84
C TRP A 252 28.49 -4.18 -36.51
N SER A 253 28.92 -5.42 -36.25
CA SER A 253 30.14 -5.99 -36.84
C SER A 253 30.00 -6.34 -38.33
N ILE A 254 28.77 -6.48 -38.84
CA ILE A 254 28.48 -6.88 -40.22
C ILE A 254 28.52 -5.67 -41.16
N HIS A 255 28.29 -4.47 -40.62
CA HIS A 255 28.25 -3.22 -41.40
C HIS A 255 29.24 -2.19 -40.83
N PRO A 256 30.54 -2.28 -41.16
CA PRO A 256 31.59 -1.42 -40.61
C PRO A 256 31.60 0.01 -41.17
N GLU A 257 30.61 0.38 -41.99
CA GLU A 257 30.55 1.70 -42.63
C GLU A 257 30.34 2.84 -41.61
N GLY A 258 31.02 3.97 -41.82
CA GLY A 258 30.94 5.13 -40.92
C GLY A 258 29.51 5.69 -40.70
N LYS A 259 28.56 5.41 -41.59
CA LYS A 259 27.15 5.85 -41.44
C LYS A 259 26.45 5.22 -40.24
N ILE A 260 26.74 3.95 -39.91
CA ILE A 260 26.10 3.25 -38.78
C ILE A 260 26.62 3.76 -37.44
N ASN A 261 27.92 4.04 -37.33
CA ASN A 261 28.48 4.63 -36.11
C ASN A 261 27.84 6.00 -35.81
N GLY A 262 27.59 6.82 -36.83
CA GLY A 262 26.87 8.09 -36.69
C GLY A 262 25.44 7.91 -36.16
N LEU A 263 24.70 6.93 -36.71
CA LEU A 263 23.36 6.57 -36.23
C LEU A 263 23.39 6.10 -34.77
N ILE A 264 24.30 5.17 -34.43
CA ILE A 264 24.47 4.65 -33.06
C ILE A 264 24.71 5.80 -32.06
N ILE A 265 25.61 6.73 -32.37
CA ILE A 265 25.90 7.88 -31.50
C ILE A 265 24.65 8.73 -31.30
N SER A 266 23.88 9.00 -32.37
CA SER A 266 22.65 9.79 -32.28
C SER A 266 21.58 9.08 -31.45
N SER A 267 21.37 7.77 -31.66
CA SER A 267 20.44 6.95 -30.90
C SER A 267 20.83 6.89 -29.42
N CYS A 268 22.11 6.66 -29.11
CA CYS A 268 22.59 6.62 -27.74
C CYS A 268 22.34 7.94 -27.01
N ARG A 269 22.55 9.08 -27.68
CA ARG A 269 22.28 10.41 -27.11
C ARG A 269 20.80 10.60 -26.79
N THR A 270 19.92 10.27 -27.73
CA THR A 270 18.47 10.39 -27.53
C THR A 270 18.02 9.51 -26.37
N ILE A 271 18.43 8.24 -26.37
CA ILE A 271 18.08 7.28 -25.33
C ILE A 271 18.60 7.75 -23.96
N ALA A 272 19.88 8.14 -23.87
CA ALA A 272 20.45 8.63 -22.61
C ALA A 272 19.70 9.85 -22.05
N THR A 273 19.27 10.76 -22.93
CA THR A 273 18.48 11.94 -22.54
C THR A 273 17.15 11.52 -21.92
N VAL A 274 16.45 10.55 -22.53
CA VAL A 274 15.17 10.05 -22.00
C VAL A 274 15.38 9.29 -20.69
N ILE A 275 16.44 8.47 -20.56
CA ILE A 275 16.76 7.79 -19.30
C ILE A 275 16.99 8.80 -18.18
N GLU A 276 17.77 9.87 -18.40
CA GLU A 276 18.06 10.86 -17.36
C GLU A 276 16.79 11.63 -16.92
N LEU A 277 15.86 11.92 -17.84
CA LEU A 277 14.57 12.53 -17.50
C LEU A 277 13.74 11.62 -16.59
N ILE A 278 13.56 10.35 -16.99
CA ILE A 278 12.81 9.37 -16.20
C ILE A 278 13.47 9.17 -14.83
N LYS A 279 14.80 9.02 -14.81
CA LYS A 279 15.59 8.82 -13.60
C LYS A 279 15.48 10.01 -12.64
N SER A 280 15.41 11.24 -13.15
CA SER A 280 15.17 12.44 -12.33
C SER A 280 13.82 12.37 -11.62
N ASP A 281 12.75 12.07 -12.36
CA ASP A 281 11.40 11.92 -11.79
C ASP A 281 11.36 10.83 -10.72
N VAL A 282 11.96 9.68 -11.01
CA VAL A 282 12.05 8.55 -10.08
C VAL A 282 12.83 8.92 -8.81
N LYS A 283 13.92 9.68 -8.92
CA LYS A 283 14.67 10.17 -7.75
C LYS A 283 13.84 11.14 -6.89
N VAL A 284 13.12 12.07 -7.51
CA VAL A 284 12.24 13.00 -6.79
C VAL A 284 11.16 12.22 -6.03
N TYR A 285 10.55 11.23 -6.68
CA TYR A 285 9.55 10.40 -6.02
C TYR A 285 10.15 9.56 -4.88
N ARG A 286 11.34 8.97 -5.09
CA ARG A 286 12.07 8.25 -4.05
C ARG A 286 12.36 9.12 -2.82
N ASP A 287 12.81 10.35 -3.03
CA ASP A 287 13.08 11.29 -1.94
C ASP A 287 11.79 11.71 -1.22
N LYS A 288 10.67 11.79 -1.93
CA LYS A 288 9.35 12.01 -1.32
C LYS A 288 8.94 10.82 -0.43
N VAL A 289 9.09 9.58 -0.92
CA VAL A 289 8.79 8.36 -0.15
C VAL A 289 9.66 8.27 1.11
N ASN A 290 10.94 8.66 1.04
CA ASN A 290 11.83 8.72 2.20
C ASN A 290 11.46 9.82 3.22
N LYS A 291 10.69 10.84 2.83
CA LYS A 291 10.31 11.98 3.70
C LYS A 291 8.89 11.89 4.26
N LEU A 292 8.05 11.05 3.67
CA LEU A 292 6.66 10.84 4.11
C LEU A 292 6.55 10.05 5.41
N PHE A 293 7.66 9.53 5.93
CA PHE A 293 7.79 8.70 7.12
C PHE A 293 9.12 8.97 7.84
#